data_AF-A0A4S5AV06-F1
#
_entry.id   AF-A0A4S5AV06-F1
#
_cell.length_a   1.000
_cell.length_b   1.000
_cell.length_c   1.000
_cell.angle_alpha   90.00
_cell.angle_beta   90.00
_cell.angle_gamma   90.00
#
_symmetry.space_group_name_H-M   'P 1'
#
loop_
_entity.id
_entity.type
_entity.pdbx_description
1 polymer ?
#
loop_
_entity_poly.entity_id
_entity_poly.type
_entity_poly.pdbx_seq_one_letter_code
_entity_poly.pdbx_strand_id
1 'polypeptide(L)'
;MRRAGEDVAAGEVALRAGARLGPAQLGLLAAVGRPTVSLRPRPRIAVISTGAELVDPAKGHTLRPEGARSAVGAVADSNTATLAAAAHAAGAEVSSYGPVTDDAVAFRDVLAAAAESTDLVVTTGGISAGDHDVVKAALHDVEGFWFGPVAIRPGRPQGVGTVTTADRRRVPVVTLPGTPVAAYSSFLLFVLPALRALAGGPP
;
A
#
# COMPACT_ATOMS: atom_id res chain seq x y z
N MET A 1 -37.14 35.11 -3.50
CA MET A 1 -36.89 35.40 -2.07
C MET A 1 -36.16 34.19 -1.51
N ARG A 2 -34.97 34.33 -0.92
CA ARG A 2 -34.31 33.21 -0.20
C ARG A 2 -34.69 33.26 1.27
N ARG A 3 -35.11 32.13 1.86
CA ARG A 3 -35.48 32.04 3.28
C ARG A 3 -34.27 31.64 4.12
N ALA A 4 -34.21 32.10 5.36
CA ALA A 4 -33.19 31.64 6.30
C ALA A 4 -33.32 30.12 6.50
N GLY A 5 -32.20 29.39 6.37
CA GLY A 5 -32.17 27.92 6.50
C GLY A 5 -32.73 27.15 5.29
N GLU A 6 -32.90 27.79 4.13
CA GLU A 6 -33.39 27.15 2.89
C GLU A 6 -32.47 26.04 2.38
N ASP A 7 -31.15 26.21 2.52
CA ASP A 7 -30.17 25.22 2.04
C ASP A 7 -29.77 24.20 3.14
N VAL A 8 -29.58 24.67 4.38
CA VAL A 8 -29.28 23.83 5.56
C VAL A 8 -29.90 24.49 6.79
N ALA A 9 -30.71 23.75 7.54
CA ALA A 9 -31.33 24.27 8.75
C ALA A 9 -30.38 24.24 9.96
N ALA A 10 -30.62 25.11 10.94
CA ALA A 10 -29.88 25.05 12.20
C ALA A 10 -30.11 23.69 12.89
N GLY A 11 -29.02 23.01 13.27
CA GLY A 11 -29.07 21.68 13.87
C GLY A 11 -29.08 20.52 12.88
N GLU A 12 -29.18 20.79 11.58
CA GLU A 12 -29.05 19.78 10.54
C GLU A 12 -27.59 19.39 10.28
N VAL A 13 -27.35 18.13 9.93
CA VAL A 13 -26.02 17.64 9.59
C VAL A 13 -25.65 18.08 8.17
N ALA A 14 -24.83 19.13 8.08
CA ALA A 14 -24.31 19.62 6.80
C ALA A 14 -23.38 18.60 6.10
N LEU A 15 -22.53 17.90 6.87
CA LEU A 15 -21.63 16.85 6.36
C LEU A 15 -21.55 15.69 7.35
N ARG A 16 -21.69 14.46 6.84
CA ARG A 16 -21.53 13.24 7.64
C ARG A 16 -20.05 12.86 7.76
N ALA A 17 -19.69 12.25 8.89
CA ALA A 17 -18.39 11.63 9.05
C ALA A 17 -18.16 10.57 7.95
N GLY A 18 -16.92 10.50 7.43
CA GLY A 18 -16.57 9.67 6.27
C GLY A 18 -16.75 10.36 4.91
N ALA A 19 -17.37 11.55 4.85
CA ALA A 19 -17.41 12.34 3.63
C ALA A 19 -16.01 12.83 3.23
N ARG A 20 -15.60 12.55 2.00
CA ARG A 20 -14.37 13.09 1.43
C ARG A 20 -14.54 14.59 1.15
N LEU A 21 -13.61 15.41 1.63
CA LEU A 21 -13.62 16.84 1.34
C LEU A 21 -13.15 17.11 -0.09
N GLY A 22 -14.09 17.43 -0.98
CA GLY A 22 -13.85 18.02 -2.29
C GLY A 22 -14.30 19.48 -2.34
N PRO A 23 -14.26 20.11 -3.53
CA PRO A 23 -14.63 21.52 -3.69
C PRO A 23 -16.01 21.88 -3.13
N ALA A 24 -17.01 21.03 -3.34
CA ALA A 24 -18.37 21.26 -2.85
C ALA A 24 -18.45 21.23 -1.32
N GLN A 25 -17.80 20.25 -0.67
CA GLN A 25 -17.77 20.15 0.79
C GLN A 25 -17.04 21.34 1.42
N LEU A 26 -15.95 21.81 0.80
CA LEU A 26 -15.23 22.99 1.26
C LEU A 26 -16.08 24.26 1.14
N GLY A 27 -16.81 24.42 0.03
CA GLY A 27 -17.75 25.53 -0.14
C GLY A 27 -18.87 25.51 0.91
N LEU A 28 -19.42 24.33 1.20
CA LEU A 28 -20.43 24.16 2.25
C LEU A 28 -19.87 24.55 3.63
N LEU A 29 -18.67 24.07 4.00
CA LEU A 29 -18.02 24.41 5.27
C LEU A 29 -17.79 25.92 5.41
N ALA A 30 -17.36 26.58 4.34
CA ALA A 30 -17.21 28.04 4.31
C ALA A 30 -18.56 28.75 4.50
N ALA A 31 -19.61 28.29 3.80
CA ALA A 31 -20.95 28.87 3.87
C ALA A 31 -21.57 28.77 5.27
N VAL A 32 -21.31 27.68 6.00
CA VAL A 32 -21.80 27.50 7.39
C VAL A 32 -20.85 28.09 8.45
N GLY A 33 -19.83 28.84 8.05
CA GLY A 33 -18.91 29.51 8.99
C GLY A 33 -18.04 28.56 9.80
N ARG A 34 -17.63 27.42 9.22
CA ARG A 34 -16.77 26.41 9.86
C ARG A 34 -15.36 26.43 9.25
N PRO A 35 -14.45 27.30 9.76
CA PRO A 35 -13.11 27.45 9.21
C PRO A 35 -12.18 26.26 9.51
N THR A 36 -12.53 25.43 10.49
CA THR A 36 -11.75 24.24 10.88
C THR A 36 -12.67 23.03 11.07
N VAL A 37 -12.15 21.87 10.69
CA VAL A 37 -12.82 20.57 10.82
C VAL A 37 -11.80 19.50 11.21
N SER A 38 -12.25 18.50 11.96
CA SER A 38 -11.44 17.33 12.29
C SER A 38 -11.44 16.36 11.12
N LEU A 39 -10.24 15.88 10.74
CA LEU A 39 -10.05 14.91 9.67
C LEU A 39 -9.45 13.61 10.21
N ARG A 40 -9.64 12.52 9.46
CA ARG A 40 -8.84 11.31 9.66
C ARG A 40 -7.42 11.55 9.17
N PRO A 41 -6.38 10.99 9.82
CA PRO A 41 -5.03 11.01 9.29
C PRO A 41 -4.97 10.26 7.96
N ARG A 42 -3.95 10.56 7.15
CA ARG A 42 -3.68 9.80 5.93
C ARG A 42 -3.26 8.38 6.31
N PRO A 43 -3.76 7.33 5.62
CA PRO A 43 -3.25 5.98 5.81
C PRO A 43 -1.76 5.94 5.47
N ARG A 44 -0.97 5.27 6.31
CA ARG A 44 0.47 5.05 6.05
C ARG A 44 0.67 3.66 5.49
N ILE A 45 1.33 3.56 4.34
CA ILE A 45 1.57 2.29 3.64
C ILE A 45 3.06 2.10 3.38
N ALA A 46 3.56 0.90 3.70
CA ALA A 46 4.88 0.45 3.29
C ALA A 46 4.78 -0.36 1.99
N VAL A 47 5.68 -0.10 1.04
CA VAL A 47 5.84 -0.91 -0.17
C VAL A 47 7.18 -1.62 -0.12
N ILE A 48 7.17 -2.94 -0.17
CA ILE A 48 8.37 -3.78 -0.12
C ILE A 48 8.47 -4.58 -1.41
N SER A 49 9.59 -4.46 -2.13
CA SER A 49 9.87 -5.30 -3.29
C SER A 49 10.91 -6.36 -2.96
N THR A 50 10.77 -7.55 -3.55
CA THR A 50 11.72 -8.66 -3.41
C THR A 50 12.10 -9.19 -4.79
N GLY A 51 13.39 -9.47 -4.97
CA GLY A 51 13.94 -10.08 -6.17
C GLY A 51 15.41 -9.69 -6.31
N ALA A 52 16.30 -10.69 -6.34
CA ALA A 52 17.75 -10.46 -6.47
C ALA A 52 18.15 -9.77 -7.79
N GLU A 53 17.30 -9.82 -8.82
CA GLU A 53 17.49 -9.13 -10.08
C GLU A 53 17.11 -7.65 -10.03
N LEU A 54 16.34 -7.24 -9.03
CA LEU A 54 15.80 -5.89 -8.98
C LEU A 54 16.86 -4.86 -8.58
N VAL A 55 16.85 -3.72 -9.26
CA VAL A 55 17.61 -2.54 -8.89
C VAL A 55 16.66 -1.36 -8.63
N ASP A 56 17.01 -0.50 -7.69
CA ASP A 56 16.29 0.74 -7.40
C ASP A 56 16.98 1.95 -8.07
N PRO A 57 16.47 2.42 -9.23
CA PRO A 57 17.07 3.56 -9.92
C PRO A 57 16.97 4.86 -9.13
N ALA A 58 15.97 5.00 -8.24
CA ALA A 58 15.79 6.21 -7.42
C ALA A 58 16.88 6.35 -6.35
N LYS A 59 17.58 5.26 -5.99
CA LYS A 59 18.76 5.27 -5.12
C LYS A 59 20.08 5.38 -5.87
N GLY A 60 20.04 5.69 -7.18
CA GLY A 60 21.23 5.80 -8.01
C GLY A 60 21.81 4.47 -8.46
N HIS A 61 21.12 3.34 -8.24
CA HIS A 61 21.55 2.06 -8.80
C HIS A 61 21.27 2.05 -10.31
N THR A 62 22.31 1.81 -11.10
CA THR A 62 22.18 1.74 -12.55
C THR A 62 21.97 0.30 -13.00
N LEU A 63 21.20 0.12 -14.09
CA LEU A 63 21.05 -1.18 -14.76
C LEU A 63 22.38 -1.74 -15.29
N ARG A 64 23.39 -0.86 -15.42
CA ARG A 64 24.78 -1.17 -15.78
C ARG A 64 25.70 -0.31 -14.91
N PRO A 65 26.22 -0.83 -13.79
CA PRO A 65 27.26 -0.13 -13.03
C PRO A 65 28.49 0.09 -13.92
N GLU A 66 29.12 1.27 -13.86
CA GLU A 66 30.37 1.51 -14.58
C GLU A 66 31.44 0.50 -14.12
N GLY A 67 32.06 -0.21 -15.08
CA GLY A 67 33.07 -1.23 -14.80
C GLY A 67 32.53 -2.62 -14.42
N ALA A 68 31.23 -2.77 -14.12
CA ALA A 68 30.62 -4.08 -13.97
C ALA A 68 30.28 -4.63 -15.35
N ARG A 69 30.83 -5.81 -15.68
CA ARG A 69 30.17 -6.69 -16.66
C ARG A 69 28.77 -6.91 -16.10
N SER A 70 27.76 -6.31 -16.74
CA SER A 70 26.34 -6.44 -16.42
C SER A 70 26.08 -7.63 -15.51
N ALA A 71 25.52 -7.44 -14.31
CA ALA A 71 24.82 -8.54 -13.68
C ALA A 71 23.79 -8.98 -14.73
N VAL A 72 24.03 -10.12 -15.38
CA VAL A 72 23.22 -10.59 -16.50
C VAL A 72 21.81 -10.78 -15.93
N GLY A 73 20.86 -9.92 -16.34
CA GLY A 73 19.47 -10.00 -15.89
C GLY A 73 18.99 -8.94 -14.89
N ALA A 74 19.74 -7.86 -14.59
CA ALA A 74 19.22 -6.79 -13.72
C ALA A 74 18.00 -6.07 -14.33
N VAL A 75 16.95 -5.84 -13.51
CA VAL A 75 15.68 -5.21 -13.92
C VAL A 75 15.35 -4.07 -12.97
N ALA A 76 14.82 -2.96 -13.50
CA ALA A 76 14.38 -1.85 -12.67
C ALA A 76 13.14 -2.23 -11.86
N ASP A 77 13.11 -1.85 -10.58
CA ASP A 77 11.95 -2.04 -9.70
C ASP A 77 10.79 -1.10 -10.10
N SER A 78 10.06 -1.51 -11.12
CA SER A 78 8.88 -0.81 -11.63
C SER A 78 7.64 -0.96 -10.73
N ASN A 79 7.58 -2.03 -9.93
CA ASN A 79 6.45 -2.29 -9.04
C ASN A 79 6.43 -1.27 -7.91
N THR A 80 7.54 -1.07 -7.21
CA THR A 80 7.61 -0.07 -6.14
C THR A 80 7.21 1.31 -6.65
N ALA A 81 7.76 1.73 -7.80
CA ALA A 81 7.41 3.01 -8.41
C ALA A 81 5.90 3.13 -8.71
N THR A 82 5.32 2.10 -9.34
CA THR A 82 3.90 2.09 -9.74
C THR A 82 2.97 2.06 -8.53
N LEU A 83 3.22 1.19 -7.55
CA LEU A 83 2.38 1.04 -6.37
C LEU A 83 2.49 2.24 -5.44
N ALA A 84 3.68 2.82 -5.28
CA ALA A 84 3.86 4.04 -4.50
C ALA A 84 3.09 5.21 -5.11
N ALA A 85 3.16 5.39 -6.44
CA ALA A 85 2.40 6.42 -7.13
C ALA A 85 0.88 6.22 -6.98
N ALA A 86 0.40 4.98 -7.11
CA ALA A 86 -1.01 4.64 -6.95
C ALA A 86 -1.52 4.88 -5.52
N ALA A 87 -0.72 4.52 -4.51
CA ALA A 87 -1.03 4.77 -3.11
C ALA A 87 -1.05 6.28 -2.79
N HIS A 88 -0.09 7.04 -3.30
CA HIS A 88 -0.06 8.49 -3.16
C HIS A 88 -1.29 9.15 -3.80
N ALA A 89 -1.68 8.71 -5.01
CA ALA A 89 -2.89 9.17 -5.67
C ALA A 89 -4.18 8.83 -4.88
N ALA A 90 -4.16 7.75 -4.09
CA ALA A 90 -5.23 7.39 -3.16
C ALA A 90 -5.23 8.24 -1.86
N GLY A 91 -4.23 9.11 -1.66
CA GLY A 91 -4.11 9.99 -0.51
C GLY A 91 -3.33 9.38 0.67
N ALA A 92 -2.63 8.26 0.46
CA ALA A 92 -1.79 7.63 1.47
C ALA A 92 -0.41 8.28 1.59
N GLU A 93 0.19 8.16 2.76
CA GLU A 93 1.61 8.41 3.00
C GLU A 93 2.40 7.13 2.73
N VAL A 94 3.40 7.20 1.85
CA VAL A 94 4.08 6.01 1.33
C VAL A 94 5.52 5.98 1.82
N SER A 95 5.97 4.81 2.29
CA SER A 95 7.38 4.51 2.57
C SER A 95 7.79 3.28 1.76
N SER A 96 8.90 3.35 1.04
CA SER A 96 9.37 2.27 0.18
C SER A 96 10.62 1.59 0.75
N TYR A 97 10.58 0.26 0.85
CA TYR A 97 11.63 -0.58 1.40
C TYR A 97 12.00 -1.63 0.35
N GLY A 98 12.92 -1.32 -0.55
CA GLY A 98 13.33 -2.30 -1.54
C GLY A 98 14.42 -1.84 -2.49
N PRO A 99 14.87 -2.76 -3.37
CA PRO A 99 14.56 -4.20 -3.32
C PRO A 99 15.30 -4.91 -2.19
N VAL A 100 14.59 -5.82 -1.49
CA VAL A 100 15.16 -6.71 -0.49
C VAL A 100 15.71 -7.95 -1.19
N THR A 101 16.89 -8.41 -0.77
CA THR A 101 17.54 -9.61 -1.29
C THR A 101 16.73 -10.86 -1.00
N ASP A 102 17.05 -11.97 -1.68
CA ASP A 102 16.39 -13.27 -1.52
C ASP A 102 16.79 -14.00 -0.22
N ASP A 103 16.76 -13.29 0.91
CA ASP A 103 17.03 -13.79 2.25
C ASP A 103 15.75 -13.62 3.11
N ALA A 104 15.23 -14.75 3.60
CA ALA A 104 13.99 -14.77 4.38
C ALA A 104 14.12 -14.07 5.74
N VAL A 105 15.30 -14.07 6.36
CA VAL A 105 15.56 -13.38 7.62
C VAL A 105 15.63 -11.88 7.36
N ALA A 106 16.41 -11.45 6.37
CA ALA A 106 16.50 -10.04 5.99
C ALA A 106 15.13 -9.46 5.61
N PHE A 107 14.31 -10.23 4.88
CA PHE A 107 12.94 -9.85 4.56
C PHE A 107 12.07 -9.68 5.82
N ARG A 108 12.15 -10.60 6.79
CA ARG A 108 11.39 -10.48 8.05
C ARG A 108 11.80 -9.24 8.84
N ASP A 109 13.08 -8.92 8.87
CA ASP A 109 13.58 -7.74 9.59
C ASP A 109 13.07 -6.44 8.95
N VAL A 110 13.13 -6.35 7.61
CA VAL A 110 12.57 -5.21 6.86
C VAL A 110 11.06 -5.10 7.05
N LEU A 111 10.34 -6.23 7.00
CA LEU A 111 8.90 -6.27 7.23
C LEU A 111 8.53 -5.80 8.63
N ALA A 112 9.23 -6.26 9.66
CA ALA A 112 9.01 -5.85 11.04
C ALA A 112 9.25 -4.34 11.21
N ALA A 113 10.37 -3.84 10.70
CA ALA A 113 10.70 -2.41 10.75
C ALA A 113 9.67 -1.53 10.01
N ALA A 114 9.21 -1.98 8.84
CA ALA A 114 8.19 -1.27 8.07
C ALA A 114 6.83 -1.24 8.78
N ALA A 115 6.47 -2.31 9.49
CA ALA A 115 5.20 -2.39 10.20
C ALA A 115 5.10 -1.42 11.39
N GLU A 116 6.22 -1.13 12.06
CA GLU A 116 6.24 -0.24 13.23
C GLU A 116 5.67 1.16 12.93
N SER A 117 5.91 1.69 11.72
CA SER A 117 5.53 3.05 11.34
C SER A 117 4.33 3.13 10.37
N THR A 118 3.73 2.00 10.01
CA THR A 118 2.67 1.96 8.98
C THR A 118 1.37 1.30 9.46
N ASP A 119 0.31 1.50 8.68
CA ASP A 119 -1.03 0.97 8.91
C ASP A 119 -1.34 -0.21 7.96
N LEU A 120 -0.54 -0.38 6.91
CA LEU A 120 -0.62 -1.46 5.92
C LEU A 120 0.74 -1.68 5.28
N VAL A 121 1.16 -2.94 5.13
CA VAL A 121 2.34 -3.29 4.34
C VAL A 121 1.90 -4.01 3.07
N VAL A 122 2.52 -3.66 1.94
CA VAL A 122 2.34 -4.34 0.67
C VAL A 122 3.68 -4.86 0.19
N THR A 123 3.73 -6.14 -0.16
CA THR A 123 4.92 -6.74 -0.78
C THR A 123 4.65 -7.07 -2.24
N THR A 124 5.69 -7.06 -3.08
CA THR A 124 5.60 -7.54 -4.47
C THR A 124 6.75 -8.48 -4.78
N GLY A 125 6.43 -9.61 -5.43
CA GLY A 125 7.39 -10.69 -5.69
C GLY A 125 7.38 -11.77 -4.61
N GLY A 126 8.12 -12.86 -4.85
CA GLY A 126 8.38 -13.90 -3.85
C GLY A 126 7.18 -14.74 -3.37
N ILE A 127 6.09 -14.83 -4.14
CA ILE A 127 4.86 -15.58 -3.79
C ILE A 127 4.36 -16.58 -4.86
N SER A 128 5.21 -16.94 -5.81
CA SER A 128 4.91 -17.87 -6.90
C SER A 128 4.96 -19.34 -6.46
N ALA A 129 5.30 -20.24 -7.39
CA ALA A 129 5.56 -21.66 -7.17
C ALA A 129 7.04 -22.04 -7.36
N GLY A 130 7.96 -21.09 -7.28
CA GLY A 130 9.39 -21.30 -7.56
C GLY A 130 10.24 -21.42 -6.30
N ASP A 131 11.44 -21.98 -6.45
CA ASP A 131 12.38 -22.25 -5.33
C ASP A 131 12.94 -20.98 -4.66
N HIS A 132 12.64 -19.79 -5.18
CA HIS A 132 13.13 -18.49 -4.72
C HIS A 132 12.01 -17.60 -4.14
N ASP A 133 10.89 -18.18 -3.73
CA ASP A 133 9.75 -17.42 -3.18
C ASP A 133 9.97 -17.01 -1.72
N VAL A 134 10.82 -16.00 -1.53
CA VAL A 134 11.31 -15.54 -0.22
C VAL A 134 10.20 -15.05 0.69
N VAL A 135 9.20 -14.33 0.16
CA VAL A 135 8.06 -13.83 0.94
C VAL A 135 7.25 -15.01 1.49
N LYS A 136 6.96 -16.00 0.63
CA LYS A 136 6.22 -17.20 1.04
C LYS A 136 7.05 -18.04 2.01
N ALA A 137 8.33 -18.29 1.74
CA ALA A 137 9.23 -18.99 2.65
C ALA A 137 9.30 -18.31 4.02
N ALA A 138 9.36 -16.97 4.04
CA ALA A 138 9.41 -16.16 5.24
C ALA A 138 8.06 -16.04 5.98
N LEU A 139 6.92 -16.42 5.41
CA LEU A 139 5.63 -16.12 6.04
C LEU A 139 4.64 -17.27 6.05
N HIS A 140 4.87 -18.35 5.29
CA HIS A 140 3.89 -19.43 5.18
C HIS A 140 3.58 -20.16 6.50
N ASP A 141 4.58 -20.32 7.36
CA ASP A 141 4.44 -20.94 8.69
C ASP A 141 4.05 -19.92 9.78
N VAL A 142 3.92 -18.64 9.44
CA VAL A 142 3.51 -17.62 10.41
C VAL A 142 2.00 -17.66 10.56
N GLU A 143 1.54 -17.83 11.80
CA GLU A 143 0.11 -17.86 12.11
C GLU A 143 -0.59 -16.60 11.58
N GLY A 144 -1.72 -16.79 10.91
CA GLY A 144 -2.51 -15.71 10.33
C GLY A 144 -2.11 -15.29 8.92
N PHE A 145 -1.09 -15.90 8.32
CA PHE A 145 -0.81 -15.76 6.90
C PHE A 145 -1.50 -16.83 6.06
N TRP A 146 -2.06 -16.39 4.94
CA TRP A 146 -2.60 -17.23 3.90
C TRP A 146 -1.91 -16.90 2.58
N PHE A 147 -1.55 -17.94 1.82
CA PHE A 147 -1.05 -17.83 0.45
C PHE A 147 -1.83 -18.81 -0.43
N GLY A 148 -2.35 -18.32 -1.55
CA GLY A 148 -3.14 -19.19 -2.42
C GLY A 148 -3.61 -18.55 -3.71
N PRO A 149 -4.30 -19.34 -4.56
CA PRO A 149 -4.84 -18.84 -5.80
C PRO A 149 -6.13 -18.04 -5.56
N VAL A 150 -6.26 -16.90 -6.22
CA VAL A 150 -7.50 -16.16 -6.39
C VAL A 150 -7.93 -16.26 -7.86
N ALA A 151 -9.24 -16.35 -8.11
CA ALA A 151 -9.82 -16.48 -9.44
C ALA A 151 -9.79 -15.16 -10.23
N ILE A 152 -8.60 -14.60 -10.42
CA ILE A 152 -8.33 -13.39 -11.20
C ILE A 152 -7.25 -13.66 -12.24
N ARG A 153 -7.26 -12.88 -13.32
CA ARG A 153 -6.21 -12.87 -14.34
C ARG A 153 -5.98 -11.43 -14.82
N PRO A 154 -4.73 -10.92 -14.78
CA PRO A 154 -3.53 -11.53 -14.19
C PRO A 154 -3.57 -11.52 -12.65
N GLY A 155 -2.64 -12.24 -12.00
CA GLY A 155 -2.48 -12.21 -10.54
C GLY A 155 -3.11 -13.37 -9.77
N ARG A 156 -3.05 -14.59 -10.31
CA ARG A 156 -3.57 -15.78 -9.61
C ARG A 156 -3.00 -15.96 -8.19
N PRO A 157 -1.68 -15.99 -7.94
CA PRO A 157 -1.17 -16.14 -6.58
C PRO A 157 -1.35 -14.84 -5.78
N GLN A 158 -1.87 -14.94 -4.57
CA GLN A 158 -1.97 -13.84 -3.63
C GLN A 158 -1.56 -14.34 -2.24
N GLY A 159 -1.29 -13.40 -1.35
CA GLY A 159 -1.24 -13.70 0.06
C GLY A 159 -1.67 -12.52 0.91
N VAL A 160 -2.10 -12.85 2.12
CA VAL A 160 -2.53 -11.87 3.10
C VAL A 160 -2.23 -12.42 4.48
N GLY A 161 -1.83 -11.54 5.39
CA GLY A 161 -1.69 -11.90 6.78
C GLY A 161 -1.59 -10.66 7.66
N THR A 162 -1.05 -10.85 8.85
CA THR A 162 -0.92 -9.77 9.82
C THR A 162 0.35 -9.98 10.60
N VAL A 163 1.09 -8.91 10.82
CA VAL A 163 2.22 -8.89 11.76
C VAL A 163 1.84 -8.10 13.00
N THR A 164 2.41 -8.49 14.13
CA THR A 164 2.22 -7.79 15.40
C THR A 164 3.47 -6.97 15.68
N THR A 165 3.30 -5.66 15.82
CA THR A 165 4.36 -4.70 16.17
C THR A 165 4.72 -4.77 17.65
N ALA A 166 5.81 -4.12 18.05
CA ALA A 166 6.27 -4.07 19.44
C ALA A 166 5.21 -3.46 20.39
N ASP A 167 4.44 -2.47 19.90
CA ASP A 167 3.31 -1.85 20.60
C ASP A 167 2.01 -2.66 20.54
N ARG A 168 2.06 -3.91 20.03
CA ARG A 168 0.95 -4.85 19.87
C ARG A 168 -0.13 -4.43 18.87
N ARG A 169 0.13 -3.46 17.99
CA ARG A 169 -0.76 -3.25 16.84
C ARG A 169 -0.65 -4.42 15.87
N ARG A 170 -1.79 -4.74 15.28
CA ARG A 170 -1.91 -5.73 14.21
C ARG A 170 -1.89 -5.00 12.87
N VAL A 171 -0.80 -5.16 12.12
CA VAL A 171 -0.62 -4.49 10.83
C VAL A 171 -0.87 -5.49 9.70
N PRO A 172 -1.87 -5.26 8.84
CA PRO A 172 -2.14 -6.13 7.70
C PRO A 172 -0.96 -6.11 6.71
N VAL A 173 -0.67 -7.27 6.15
CA VAL A 173 0.32 -7.45 5.09
C VAL A 173 -0.38 -8.07 3.89
N VAL A 174 -0.30 -7.41 2.73
CA VAL A 174 -0.85 -7.93 1.48
C VAL A 174 0.30 -8.22 0.53
N THR A 175 0.43 -9.46 0.09
CA THR A 175 1.53 -9.90 -0.76
C THR A 175 1.02 -10.09 -2.18
N LEU A 176 1.59 -9.33 -3.12
CA LEU A 176 1.17 -9.27 -4.51
C LEU A 176 2.15 -10.01 -5.43
N PRO A 177 1.68 -10.49 -6.60
CA PRO A 177 2.56 -11.08 -7.61
C PRO A 177 3.71 -10.16 -8.03
N GLY A 178 4.83 -10.73 -8.48
CA GLY A 178 5.98 -9.94 -8.95
C GLY A 178 5.83 -9.34 -10.35
N THR A 179 4.93 -9.84 -11.20
CA THR A 179 4.79 -9.31 -12.57
C THR A 179 4.03 -7.97 -12.58
N PRO A 180 4.50 -6.92 -13.29
CA PRO A 180 3.97 -5.56 -13.12
C PRO A 180 2.46 -5.41 -13.31
N VAL A 181 1.91 -6.02 -14.37
CA VAL A 181 0.46 -5.95 -14.62
C VAL A 181 -0.31 -6.67 -13.51
N ALA A 182 0.18 -7.82 -13.04
CA ALA A 182 -0.47 -8.56 -11.96
C ALA A 182 -0.38 -7.82 -10.63
N ALA A 183 0.78 -7.26 -10.28
CA ALA A 183 0.99 -6.45 -9.08
C ALA A 183 0.01 -5.27 -9.06
N TYR A 184 -0.05 -4.50 -10.14
CA TYR A 184 -0.92 -3.33 -10.21
C TYR A 184 -2.40 -3.67 -10.21
N SER A 185 -2.84 -4.68 -10.98
CA SER A 185 -4.23 -5.15 -10.93
C SER A 185 -4.62 -5.64 -9.53
N SER A 186 -3.72 -6.36 -8.85
CA SER A 186 -3.97 -6.86 -7.49
C SER A 186 -4.00 -5.72 -6.46
N PHE A 187 -3.15 -4.70 -6.63
CA PHE A 187 -3.19 -3.48 -5.81
C PHE A 187 -4.54 -2.79 -5.93
N LEU A 188 -5.05 -2.59 -7.15
CA LEU A 188 -6.35 -1.94 -7.38
C LEU A 188 -7.51 -2.73 -6.76
N LEU A 189 -7.44 -4.07 -6.77
CA LEU A 189 -8.49 -4.94 -6.25
C LEU A 189 -8.45 -5.13 -4.74
N PHE A 190 -7.27 -5.16 -4.12
CA PHE A 190 -7.13 -5.55 -2.71
C PHE A 190 -6.57 -4.43 -1.82
N VAL A 191 -5.59 -3.68 -2.31
CA VAL A 191 -4.91 -2.65 -1.51
C VAL A 191 -5.66 -1.33 -1.54
N LEU A 192 -6.13 -0.90 -2.72
CA LEU A 192 -6.83 0.37 -2.86
C LEU A 192 -8.13 0.44 -2.01
N PRO A 193 -8.99 -0.61 -1.96
CA PRO A 193 -10.12 -0.62 -1.04
C PRO A 193 -9.69 -0.59 0.43
N ALA A 194 -8.64 -1.32 0.80
CA ALA A 194 -8.10 -1.29 2.17
C ALA A 194 -7.61 0.11 2.57
N LEU A 195 -6.92 0.83 1.68
CA LEU A 195 -6.51 2.23 1.92
C LEU A 195 -7.72 3.16 2.10
N ARG A 196 -8.78 2.97 1.32
CA ARG A 196 -10.02 3.75 1.47
C ARG A 196 -10.71 3.47 2.80
N ALA A 197 -10.77 2.22 3.22
CA ALA A 197 -11.31 1.82 4.51
C ALA A 197 -10.48 2.42 5.67
N LEU A 198 -9.14 2.37 5.59
CA LEU A 198 -8.24 3.02 6.55
C LEU A 198 -8.44 4.54 6.63
N ALA A 199 -8.75 5.18 5.49
CA ALA A 199 -9.07 6.61 5.44
C ALA A 199 -10.47 6.95 5.99
N GLY A 200 -11.24 5.96 6.45
CA GLY A 200 -12.60 6.12 6.95
C GLY A 200 -13.66 6.24 5.85
N GLY A 201 -13.32 5.88 4.62
CA GLY A 201 -14.29 5.70 3.53
C GLY A 201 -15.06 4.38 3.67
N PRO A 202 -16.13 4.20 2.89
CA PRO A 202 -16.79 2.91 2.78
C PRO A 202 -15.82 1.85 2.21
N PRO A 203 -15.93 0.59 2.65
CA PRO A 203 -15.13 -0.52 2.13
C PRO A 203 -15.37 -0.78 0.65
#